data_AF-A0A2N2W177-F1
#
_entry.id   AF-A0A2N2W177-F1
#
_cell.length_a   1.000
_cell.length_b   1.000
_cell.length_c   1.000
_cell.angle_alpha   90.00
_cell.angle_beta   90.00
_cell.angle_gamma   90.00
#
_symmetry.space_group_name_H-M   'P 1'
#
loop_
_entity.id
_entity.type
_entity.pdbx_description
1 polymer ?
#
loop_
_entity_poly.entity_id
_entity_poly.type
_entity_poly.pdbx_seq_one_letter_code
_entity_poly.pdbx_strand_id
1 'polypeptide(L)'
;MRTFILSFILLISNLLQAQDWKTYYESSGNLKTPGYDETIAFCNKLCSASPIASIQNIGISPQGREIPMMVIDRDGLNNPEAIRAKGRIIALVQ
;
A
#
# COMPACT_ATOMS: atom_id res chain seq x y z
N MET A 1 40.97 -8.48 -9.59
CA MET A 1 40.27 -7.76 -8.50
C MET A 1 39.33 -6.67 -9.02
N ARG A 2 39.76 -5.79 -9.94
CA ARG A 2 38.94 -4.69 -10.50
C ARG A 2 37.68 -5.13 -11.26
N THR A 3 37.76 -6.23 -12.02
CA THR A 3 36.63 -6.84 -12.75
C THR A 3 35.59 -7.51 -11.84
N PHE A 4 36.03 -8.03 -10.69
CA PHE A 4 35.15 -8.59 -9.66
C PHE A 4 34.33 -7.50 -8.97
N ILE A 5 34.95 -6.34 -8.68
CA ILE A 5 34.27 -5.17 -8.09
C ILE A 5 33.21 -4.63 -9.06
N LEU A 6 33.52 -4.52 -10.36
CA LEU A 6 32.57 -4.07 -11.37
C LEU A 6 31.36 -5.03 -11.51
N SER A 7 31.60 -6.34 -11.46
CA SER A 7 30.54 -7.35 -11.50
C SER A 7 29.66 -7.32 -10.25
N PHE A 8 30.26 -7.08 -9.08
CA PHE A 8 29.54 -6.96 -7.81
C PHE A 8 28.65 -5.70 -7.76
N ILE A 9 29.12 -4.58 -8.31
CA ILE A 9 28.34 -3.33 -8.41
C ILE A 9 27.11 -3.52 -9.32
N LEU A 10 27.26 -4.19 -10.47
CA LEU A 10 26.15 -4.49 -11.39
C LEU A 10 25.06 -5.38 -10.75
N LEU A 11 25.43 -6.29 -9.85
CA LEU A 11 24.48 -7.12 -9.11
C LEU A 11 23.69 -6.31 -8.06
N ILE A 12 24.32 -5.35 -7.39
CA ILE A 12 23.66 -4.49 -6.40
C ILE A 12 22.66 -3.53 -7.06
N SER A 13 22.93 -3.06 -8.28
CA SER A 13 22.03 -2.14 -9.01
C SER A 13 20.62 -2.72 -9.21
N ASN A 14 20.52 -4.03 -9.46
CA ASN A 14 19.24 -4.71 -9.64
C ASN A 14 18.45 -4.84 -8.33
N LEU A 15 19.15 -4.93 -7.20
CA LEU A 15 18.53 -4.98 -5.87
C LEU A 15 18.01 -3.60 -5.41
N LEU A 16 18.55 -2.52 -5.97
CA LEU A 16 18.17 -1.14 -5.68
C LEU A 16 17.14 -0.57 -6.68
N GLN A 17 16.30 -1.40 -7.28
CA GLN A 17 15.22 -0.88 -8.11
C GLN A 17 14.23 -0.08 -7.24
N ALA A 18 14.11 1.21 -7.52
CA ALA A 18 13.13 2.07 -6.88
C ALA A 18 11.73 1.48 -7.07
N GLN A 19 10.96 1.40 -5.98
CA GLN A 19 9.58 0.92 -6.03
C GLN A 19 8.74 1.86 -6.90
N ASP A 20 8.12 1.32 -7.96
CA ASP A 20 7.22 2.10 -8.81
C ASP A 20 5.86 2.29 -8.09
N TRP A 21 5.62 3.50 -7.59
CA TRP A 21 4.41 3.86 -6.86
C TRP A 21 3.34 4.50 -7.74
N LYS A 22 3.49 4.49 -9.06
CA LYS A 22 2.45 4.97 -9.97
C LYS A 22 1.13 4.25 -9.71
N THR A 23 0.07 5.03 -9.59
CA THR A 23 -1.30 4.53 -9.58
C THR A 23 -1.65 3.94 -10.95
N TYR A 24 -2.71 3.12 -11.00
CA TYR A 24 -3.21 2.60 -12.27
C TYR A 24 -3.52 3.73 -13.26
N TYR A 25 -4.13 4.82 -12.76
CA TYR A 25 -4.41 6.02 -13.53
C TYR A 25 -3.15 6.60 -14.19
N GLU A 26 -2.10 6.85 -13.41
CA GLU A 26 -0.84 7.40 -13.92
C GLU A 26 -0.13 6.43 -14.90
N SER A 27 -0.11 5.14 -14.57
CA SER A 27 0.50 4.12 -15.42
C SER A 27 -0.20 3.97 -16.77
N SER A 28 -1.50 4.29 -16.83
CA SER A 28 -2.31 4.27 -18.05
C SER A 28 -2.14 5.51 -18.94
N GLY A 29 -1.25 6.45 -18.56
CA GLY A 29 -1.15 7.75 -19.22
C GLY A 29 -2.31 8.68 -18.87
N ASN A 30 -2.90 8.52 -17.69
CA ASN A 30 -4.04 9.31 -17.19
C ASN A 30 -5.35 9.09 -17.96
N LEU A 31 -5.56 7.89 -18.53
CA LEU A 31 -6.68 7.58 -19.41
C LEU A 31 -7.66 6.54 -18.86
N LYS A 32 -7.31 5.84 -17.78
CA LYS A 32 -8.11 4.74 -17.23
C LYS A 32 -8.25 4.82 -15.71
N THR A 33 -9.39 4.36 -15.22
CA THR A 33 -9.67 4.21 -13.78
C THR A 33 -9.44 2.75 -13.38
N PRO A 34 -8.83 2.47 -12.21
CA PRO A 34 -8.67 1.10 -11.73
C PRO A 34 -10.03 0.43 -11.48
N GLY A 35 -10.06 -0.90 -11.63
CA GLY A 35 -11.13 -1.73 -11.09
C GLY A 35 -10.90 -2.05 -9.62
N TYR A 36 -11.73 -2.96 -9.11
CA TYR A 36 -11.62 -3.45 -7.74
C TYR A 36 -10.25 -4.11 -7.47
N ASP A 37 -9.86 -5.08 -8.31
CA ASP A 37 -8.65 -5.87 -8.07
C ASP A 37 -7.38 -4.99 -8.12
N GLU A 38 -7.30 -4.05 -9.07
CA GLU A 38 -6.18 -3.12 -9.15
C GLU A 38 -6.13 -2.18 -7.94
N THR A 39 -7.29 -1.73 -7.45
CA THR A 39 -7.37 -0.88 -6.26
C THR A 39 -6.90 -1.64 -5.03
N ILE A 40 -7.39 -2.87 -4.82
CA ILE A 40 -7.01 -3.69 -3.65
C ILE A 40 -5.53 -4.07 -3.73
N ALA A 41 -5.01 -4.39 -4.91
CA ALA A 41 -3.58 -4.66 -5.08
C ALA A 41 -2.70 -3.46 -4.70
N PHE A 42 -3.08 -2.25 -5.12
CA PHE A 42 -2.37 -1.03 -4.74
C PHE A 42 -2.43 -0.78 -3.22
N CYS A 43 -3.61 -0.96 -2.62
CA CYS A 43 -3.79 -0.82 -1.18
C CYS A 43 -2.94 -1.82 -0.38
N ASN A 44 -2.92 -3.09 -0.79
CA ASN A 44 -2.09 -4.13 -0.17
C ASN A 44 -0.60 -3.84 -0.31
N LYS A 45 -0.16 -3.33 -1.48
CA LYS A 45 1.22 -2.88 -1.68
C LYS A 45 1.59 -1.78 -0.70
N LEU A 46 0.69 -0.81 -0.49
CA LEU A 46 0.90 0.30 0.44
C LEU A 46 1.01 -0.19 1.90
N CYS A 47 0.11 -1.07 2.35
CA CYS A 47 0.20 -1.68 3.69
C CYS A 47 1.48 -2.51 3.86
N SER A 48 1.91 -3.24 2.83
CA SER A 48 3.14 -4.04 2.89
C SER A 48 4.41 -3.19 2.99
N ALA A 49 4.38 -1.97 2.45
CA ALA A 49 5.52 -1.07 2.44
C ALA A 49 5.59 -0.12 3.63
N SER A 50 4.56 -0.07 4.48
CA SER A 50 4.46 0.94 5.53
C SER A 50 3.80 0.42 6.81
N PRO A 51 4.45 0.55 7.98
CA PRO A 51 3.90 0.08 9.25
C PRO A 51 2.74 0.95 9.77
N ILE A 52 2.53 2.13 9.18
CA ILE A 52 1.44 3.05 9.59
C ILE A 52 0.11 2.72 8.90
N ALA A 53 0.12 1.79 7.94
CA ALA A 53 -1.02 1.45 7.13
C ALA A 53 -1.42 -0.01 7.34
N SER A 54 -2.70 -0.25 7.58
CA SER A 54 -3.26 -1.59 7.72
C SER A 54 -4.55 -1.70 6.91
N ILE A 55 -4.88 -2.92 6.51
CA ILE A 55 -6.13 -3.22 5.82
C ILE A 55 -6.89 -4.27 6.61
N GLN A 56 -8.20 -4.09 6.72
CA GLN A 56 -9.09 -5.03 7.39
C GLN A 56 -10.35 -5.22 6.57
N ASN A 57 -10.92 -6.43 6.60
CA ASN A 57 -12.19 -6.70 5.96
C ASN A 57 -13.33 -6.34 6.92
N ILE A 58 -14.29 -5.53 6.47
CA ILE A 58 -15.47 -5.13 7.24
C ILE A 58 -16.76 -5.84 6.82
N GLY A 59 -16.70 -6.72 5.80
CA GLY A 59 -17.85 -7.50 5.39
C GLY A 59 -17.73 -8.11 3.99
N ILE A 60 -18.81 -8.71 3.52
CA ILE A 60 -18.90 -9.27 2.17
C ILE A 60 -20.03 -8.55 1.42
N SER A 61 -19.77 -8.11 0.19
CA SER A 61 -20.74 -7.46 -0.68
C SER A 61 -21.77 -8.48 -1.21
N PRO A 62 -22.92 -8.02 -1.73
CA PRO A 62 -23.90 -8.91 -2.38
C PRO A 62 -23.35 -9.69 -3.58
N GLN A 63 -22.25 -9.22 -4.19
CA GLN A 63 -21.56 -9.90 -5.29
C GLN A 63 -20.52 -10.92 -4.78
N GLY A 64 -20.44 -11.16 -3.47
CA GLY A 64 -19.51 -12.09 -2.85
C GLY A 64 -18.08 -11.58 -2.72
N ARG A 65 -17.86 -10.27 -2.77
CA ARG A 65 -16.52 -9.66 -2.65
C ARG A 65 -16.28 -9.14 -1.25
N GLU A 66 -15.03 -9.17 -0.78
CA GLU A 66 -14.67 -8.50 0.47
C GLU A 66 -14.90 -6.99 0.38
N ILE A 67 -15.17 -6.37 1.53
CA ILE A 67 -15.24 -4.91 1.67
C ILE A 67 -14.05 -4.51 2.53
N PRO A 68 -12.89 -4.20 1.92
CA PRO A 68 -11.73 -3.79 2.67
C PRO A 68 -11.84 -2.33 3.12
N MET A 69 -11.37 -2.07 4.33
CA MET A 69 -11.15 -0.74 4.88
C MET A 69 -9.68 -0.59 5.24
N MET A 70 -9.05 0.47 4.74
CA MET A 70 -7.69 0.81 5.13
C MET A 70 -7.70 1.77 6.31
N VAL A 71 -6.83 1.52 7.28
CA VAL A 71 -6.60 2.40 8.43
C VAL A 71 -5.19 2.94 8.35
N ILE A 72 -5.07 4.27 8.38
CA ILE A 72 -3.80 4.99 8.41
C ILE A 72 -3.65 5.67 9.77
N ASP A 73 -2.64 5.27 10.52
CA ASP A 73 -2.34 5.81 11.83
C ASP A 73 -0.83 5.86 12.06
N ARG A 74 -0.31 6.99 12.54
CA ARG A 74 1.14 7.20 12.72
C ARG A 74 1.85 6.18 13.63
N ASP A 75 1.13 5.51 14.54
CA ASP A 75 1.68 4.46 15.40
C ASP A 75 1.32 3.04 14.89
N GLY A 76 0.67 2.93 13.72
CA GLY A 76 0.19 1.67 13.16
C GLY A 76 -1.04 1.10 13.88
N LEU A 77 -1.77 1.90 14.66
CA LEU A 77 -2.98 1.45 15.32
C LEU A 77 -4.10 1.22 14.29
N ASN A 78 -4.84 0.13 14.47
CA ASN A 78 -5.90 -0.29 13.55
C ASN A 78 -7.29 -0.39 14.19
N ASN A 79 -7.41 -0.14 15.50
CA ASN A 79 -8.69 -0.14 16.21
C ASN A 79 -9.08 1.28 16.67
N PRO A 80 -10.34 1.70 16.50
CA PRO A 80 -10.81 3.04 16.86
C PRO A 80 -10.62 3.39 18.33
N GLU A 81 -10.77 2.45 19.25
CA GLU A 81 -10.66 2.66 20.70
C GLU A 81 -9.25 3.10 21.09
N ALA A 82 -8.22 2.39 20.62
CA ALA A 82 -6.82 2.71 20.87
C ALA A 82 -6.41 4.03 20.21
N ILE A 83 -6.92 4.31 19.00
CA ILE A 83 -6.67 5.59 18.31
C ILE A 83 -7.25 6.76 19.12
N ARG A 84 -8.49 6.62 19.63
CA ARG A 84 -9.13 7.63 20.50
C ARG A 84 -8.40 7.77 21.84
N ALA A 85 -7.92 6.67 22.42
CA ALA A 85 -7.11 6.70 23.65
C ALA A 85 -5.80 7.50 23.47
N LYS A 86 -5.28 7.61 22.23
CA LYS A 86 -4.16 8.51 21.88
C LYS A 86 -4.58 9.98 21.68
N GLY A 87 -5.86 10.32 21.88
CA GLY A 87 -6.40 11.67 21.69
C GLY A 87 -6.55 12.11 20.23
N ARG A 88 -6.59 11.16 19.27
CA ARG A 88 -6.66 11.45 17.83
C ARG A 88 -8.11 11.57 17.36
N ILE A 89 -8.34 12.45 16.39
CA ILE A 89 -9.60 12.52 15.64
C ILE A 89 -9.59 11.42 14.59
N ILE A 90 -10.72 10.73 14.42
CA ILE A 90 -10.91 9.72 13.37
C ILE A 90 -11.78 10.34 12.28
N ALA A 91 -11.27 10.35 11.04
CA ALA A 91 -12.01 10.75 9.85
C ALA A 91 -12.22 9.51 8.97
N LEU A 92 -13.47 9.25 8.59
CA LEU A 92 -13.83 8.23 7.62
C LEU A 92 -13.92 8.85 6.23
N VAL A 93 -13.31 8.22 5.23
CA VAL A 93 -13.38 8.62 3.82
C VAL A 93 -13.89 7.42 3.02
N GLN A 94 -14.90 7.64 2.17
CA GLN A 94 -15.52 6.63 1.31
C GLN A 94 -15.79 7.20 -0.08
#